data_AF-A0A7C3TMQ2-F1
#
_entry.id   AF-A0A7C3TMQ2-F1
#
_cell.length_a   1.000
_cell.length_b   1.000
_cell.length_c   1.000
_cell.angle_alpha   90.00
_cell.angle_beta   90.00
_cell.angle_gamma   90.00
#
_symmetry.space_group_name_H-M   'P 1'
#
loop_
_entity.id
_entity.type
_entity.pdbx_description
1 polymer ?
#
loop_
_entity_poly.entity_id
_entity_poly.type
_entity_poly.pdbx_seq_one_letter_code
_entity_poly.pdbx_strand_id
1 'polypeptide(L)'
;MIPKNIKRVHILKAIEEIDKEGIPQGRKSKKFVLAYKQKYYPPKYVISLANKYANNVELNSSTFSGGQETNRFLTNLGFQILEILSSKVESVTLRKMDKKKKGKRRHNERCFECKRAIKAMLEKIYGQVKVNYQFQISTKPDDYRNTPYYTNLKEIYSALQNYRGYNNFVKSHILPHCDFFVPDPGFIVEFDESQHFTACRKITLSKYPNNLELGFDRVKWIKLCEKINARDNDPPYRDEQRAWYDTLRDFLPIIKGLKPTVRLFSRDFQWCSLNSEIRSDVKRFETILKQEKQWININIKIREDLNPTLARIVITKDWSGNIDLARRVLEGICKIWPMGRKVNFLITCGGFITYNWPSFIPYTDIGDNKFPNQNTLNLLVEEGRKNVELLLSYSLRQKLKEYAKYITIGVDTCKSKISRTQNYISEHHIELVFLIDLETGNYHWAGKSYPTANQEKGLVRINDLQTHFFNSEFGKVMILGCHDLTIFNPRSNATAKGWRKRVKEEFKELSKKEKPSIVLHHPHTTDSINIWAASWNGLRKLLPTIKEYASAGRYFNENKPCRSDLLNVLLKTKLGNTIDFII
;
A
#
# COMPACT_ATOMS: atom_id res chain seq x y z
N MET A 1 42.52 5.56 25.55
CA MET A 1 41.08 5.25 25.47
C MET A 1 40.28 6.43 25.97
N ILE A 2 39.07 6.62 25.45
CA ILE A 2 38.18 7.71 25.90
C ILE A 2 37.63 7.42 27.31
N PRO A 3 37.77 8.34 28.29
CA PRO A 3 37.24 8.15 29.64
C PRO A 3 35.71 7.99 29.68
N LYS A 4 35.23 6.94 30.37
CA LYS A 4 33.80 6.58 30.42
C LYS A 4 32.94 7.59 31.22
N ASN A 5 33.55 8.46 32.01
CA ASN A 5 32.85 9.48 32.79
C ASN A 5 32.49 10.73 31.97
N ILE A 6 32.95 10.84 30.72
CA ILE A 6 32.50 11.89 29.80
C ILE A 6 31.04 11.62 29.41
N LYS A 7 30.13 12.50 29.83
CA LYS A 7 28.69 12.41 29.56
C LYS A 7 28.26 13.42 28.50
N ARG A 8 27.04 13.27 28.00
CA ARG A 8 26.43 14.16 27.00
C ARG A 8 26.56 15.65 27.36
N VAL A 9 26.39 16.02 28.62
CA VAL A 9 26.53 17.42 29.09
C VAL A 9 27.93 17.99 28.85
N HIS A 10 29.00 17.19 28.98
CA HIS A 10 30.37 17.63 28.74
C HIS A 10 30.64 17.84 27.24
N ILE A 11 30.03 17.00 26.40
CA ILE A 11 30.07 17.15 24.93
C ILE A 11 29.41 18.47 24.50
N LEU A 12 28.30 18.85 25.14
CA LEU A 12 27.61 20.12 24.85
C LEU A 12 28.45 21.34 25.24
N LYS A 13 29.07 21.32 26.43
CA LYS A 13 30.00 22.39 26.86
C LYS A 13 31.19 22.53 25.91
N ALA A 14 31.74 21.41 25.44
CA ALA A 14 32.81 21.41 24.44
C ALA A 14 32.39 22.03 23.10
N ILE A 15 31.14 21.80 22.67
CA ILE A 15 30.58 22.43 21.46
C ILE A 15 30.43 23.95 21.65
N GLU A 16 29.97 24.40 22.81
CA GLU A 16 29.84 25.83 23.13
C GLU A 16 31.20 26.55 23.13
N GLU A 17 32.25 25.92 23.67
CA GLU A 17 33.62 26.45 23.61
C GLU A 17 34.12 26.55 22.16
N ILE A 18 33.91 25.51 21.34
CA ILE A 18 34.27 25.55 19.90
C ILE A 18 33.49 26.64 19.15
N ASP A 19 32.22 26.86 19.51
CA ASP A 19 31.41 27.93 18.91
C ASP A 19 31.94 29.33 19.25
N LYS A 20 32.58 29.49 20.42
CA LYS A 20 33.14 30.77 20.88
C LYS A 20 34.57 31.00 20.36
N GLU A 21 35.41 29.98 20.40
CA GLU A 21 36.86 30.10 20.18
C GLU A 21 37.30 29.58 18.80
N GLY A 22 36.42 28.86 18.10
CA GLY A 22 36.70 28.27 16.80
C GLY A 22 37.47 26.96 16.88
N ILE A 23 37.83 26.43 15.70
CA ILE A 23 38.55 25.16 15.56
C ILE A 23 40.00 25.45 15.13
N PRO A 24 41.02 25.09 15.93
CA PRO A 24 42.41 25.22 15.51
C PRO A 24 42.69 24.45 14.21
N GLN A 25 43.55 24.99 13.33
CA GLN A 25 43.80 24.43 11.99
C GLN A 25 44.19 22.94 12.03
N GLY A 26 45.03 22.52 13.00
CA GLY A 26 45.45 21.12 13.18
C GLY A 26 44.38 20.18 13.77
N ARG A 27 43.22 20.71 14.20
CA ARG A 27 42.14 19.97 14.86
C ARG A 27 40.90 19.79 13.98
N LYS A 28 40.95 20.27 12.73
CA LYS A 28 39.88 20.09 11.75
C LYS A 28 39.68 18.61 11.39
N SER A 29 38.44 18.24 11.09
CA SER A 29 38.11 16.88 10.69
C SER A 29 38.41 16.60 9.24
N LYS A 30 39.05 15.44 9.01
CA LYS A 30 39.40 14.97 7.66
C LYS A 30 38.33 14.09 7.04
N LYS A 31 37.66 13.25 7.86
CA LYS A 31 36.76 12.19 7.39
C LYS A 31 35.41 12.13 8.07
N PHE A 32 35.27 12.56 9.32
CA PHE A 32 33.99 12.48 10.05
C PHE A 32 33.72 13.78 10.79
N VAL A 33 32.46 14.22 10.83
CA VAL A 33 32.00 15.39 11.61
C VAL A 33 30.86 15.02 12.53
N LEU A 34 30.83 15.63 13.71
CA LEU A 34 29.69 15.59 14.61
C LEU A 34 28.71 16.68 14.19
N ALA A 35 27.46 16.32 13.92
CA ALA A 35 26.40 17.26 13.56
C ALA A 35 25.56 17.61 14.79
N TYR A 36 25.50 18.89 15.14
CA TYR A 36 24.69 19.39 16.25
C TYR A 36 24.17 20.79 15.95
N LYS A 37 22.86 21.03 16.14
CA LYS A 37 22.18 22.32 15.85
C LYS A 37 22.57 22.95 14.50
N GLN A 38 22.58 22.15 13.43
CA GLN A 38 22.94 22.55 12.06
C GLN A 38 24.41 22.99 11.85
N LYS A 39 25.28 22.80 12.85
CA LYS A 39 26.73 23.03 12.76
C LYS A 39 27.49 21.71 12.80
N TYR A 40 28.75 21.74 12.34
CA TYR A 40 29.62 20.58 12.23
C TYR A 40 30.88 20.77 13.06
N TYR A 41 31.20 19.78 13.89
CA TYR A 41 32.31 19.84 14.82
C TYR A 41 33.26 18.66 14.64
N PRO A 42 34.58 18.82 14.85
CA PRO A 42 35.52 17.73 14.71
C PRO A 42 35.36 16.70 15.85
N PRO A 43 34.93 15.46 15.60
CA PRO A 43 34.55 14.51 16.66
C PRO A 43 35.67 14.29 17.68
N LYS A 44 36.92 14.16 17.20
CA LYS A 44 38.08 13.94 18.05
C LYS A 44 38.42 15.16 18.92
N TYR A 45 38.20 16.37 18.39
CA TYR A 45 38.45 17.59 19.13
C TYR A 45 37.35 17.84 20.17
N VAL A 46 36.10 17.56 19.83
CA VAL A 46 34.97 17.65 20.78
C VAL A 46 35.20 16.76 22.00
N ILE A 47 35.66 15.52 21.80
CA ILE A 47 35.96 14.62 22.94
C ILE A 47 37.14 15.14 23.77
N SER A 48 38.14 15.72 23.11
CA SER A 48 39.31 16.32 23.77
C SER A 48 38.91 17.40 24.77
N LEU A 49 38.09 18.36 24.32
CA LEU A 49 37.58 19.46 25.14
C LEU A 49 36.54 18.97 26.15
N ALA A 50 35.72 17.98 25.81
CA ALA A 50 34.76 17.43 26.76
C ALA A 50 35.45 16.80 27.97
N ASN A 51 36.68 16.30 27.82
CA ASN A 51 37.48 15.82 28.94
C ASN A 51 37.93 16.95 29.87
N LYS A 52 38.20 18.16 29.35
CA LYS A 52 38.48 19.35 30.17
C LYS A 52 37.31 19.64 31.12
N TYR A 53 36.08 19.49 30.65
CA TYR A 53 34.89 19.66 31.49
C TYR A 53 34.57 18.50 32.43
N ALA A 54 35.02 17.28 32.09
CA ALA A 54 34.77 16.09 32.90
C ALA A 54 35.86 15.87 33.96
N ASN A 55 37.10 16.26 33.68
CA ASN A 55 38.31 15.86 34.40
C ASN A 55 39.31 17.02 34.59
N ASN A 56 38.93 18.27 34.30
CA ASN A 56 39.76 19.48 34.43
C ASN A 56 41.06 19.50 33.60
N VAL A 57 41.21 18.59 32.63
CA VAL A 57 42.35 18.54 31.72
C VAL A 57 41.89 18.18 30.31
N GLU A 58 42.41 18.87 29.29
CA GLU A 58 42.13 18.49 27.89
C GLU A 58 42.75 17.11 27.60
N LEU A 59 41.98 16.21 26.98
CA LEU A 59 42.47 14.86 26.69
C LEU A 59 43.45 14.89 25.52
N ASN A 60 44.70 14.49 25.75
CA ASN A 60 45.68 14.44 24.68
C ASN A 60 45.19 13.54 23.53
N SER A 61 45.09 14.13 22.34
CA SER A 61 44.52 13.47 21.17
C SER A 61 45.32 12.29 20.61
N SER A 62 46.55 12.07 21.07
CA SER A 62 47.32 10.85 20.78
C SER A 62 46.84 9.64 21.59
N THR A 63 46.16 9.86 22.72
CA THR A 63 45.79 8.79 23.68
C THR A 63 44.53 8.01 23.29
N PHE A 64 43.85 8.39 22.20
CA PHE A 64 42.68 7.67 21.68
C PHE A 64 42.61 7.79 20.16
N SER A 65 41.98 6.82 19.51
CA SER A 65 41.89 6.76 18.06
C SER A 65 40.72 7.60 17.52
N GLY A 66 40.95 8.26 16.38
CA GLY A 66 39.88 8.89 15.61
C GLY A 66 39.07 7.85 14.82
N GLY A 67 37.98 8.27 14.19
CA GLY A 67 37.16 7.35 13.39
C GLY A 67 36.26 6.49 14.28
N GLN A 68 36.33 5.16 14.19
CA GLN A 68 35.33 4.28 14.82
C GLN A 68 35.21 4.43 16.34
N GLU A 69 36.32 4.51 17.10
CA GLU A 69 36.28 4.65 18.57
C GLU A 69 35.57 5.94 18.99
N THR A 70 36.01 7.07 18.42
CA THR A 70 35.44 8.41 18.63
C THR A 70 33.97 8.48 18.19
N ASN A 71 33.65 7.95 17.00
CA ASN A 71 32.31 8.02 16.43
C ASN A 71 31.32 7.18 17.23
N ARG A 72 31.70 5.95 17.60
CA ARG A 72 30.88 5.05 18.41
C ARG A 72 30.60 5.65 19.79
N PHE A 73 31.61 6.25 20.41
CA PHE A 73 31.44 6.92 21.71
C PHE A 73 30.40 8.05 21.64
N LEU A 74 30.50 8.93 20.65
CA LEU A 74 29.58 10.06 20.48
C LEU A 74 28.17 9.61 20.05
N THR A 75 28.06 8.60 19.20
CA THR A 75 26.76 8.03 18.82
C THR A 75 26.05 7.35 19.99
N ASN A 76 26.79 6.66 20.88
CA ASN A 76 26.22 6.12 22.12
C ASN A 76 25.69 7.21 23.07
N LEU A 77 26.26 8.42 23.02
CA LEU A 77 25.77 9.59 23.74
C LEU A 77 24.64 10.34 23.00
N GLY A 78 24.14 9.79 21.89
CA GLY A 78 23.03 10.32 21.10
C GLY A 78 23.42 11.47 20.18
N PHE A 79 24.67 11.54 19.70
CA PHE A 79 25.11 12.50 18.70
C PHE A 79 25.22 11.85 17.32
N GLN A 80 24.80 12.59 16.30
CA GLN A 80 24.88 12.15 14.91
C GLN A 80 26.28 12.42 14.35
N ILE A 81 26.94 11.39 13.81
CA ILE A 81 28.20 11.51 13.09
C ILE A 81 27.96 11.34 11.59
N LEU A 82 28.59 12.19 10.78
CA LEU A 82 28.53 12.18 9.32
C LEU A 82 29.92 11.98 8.74
N GLU A 83 30.03 11.31 7.60
CA GLU A 83 31.28 11.14 6.85
C GLU A 83 31.45 12.27 5.82
N ILE A 84 32.61 12.91 5.79
CA ILE A 84 32.99 13.89 4.78
C ILE A 84 33.56 13.13 3.59
N LEU A 85 32.86 13.14 2.46
CA LEU A 85 33.38 12.65 1.18
C LEU A 85 34.38 13.67 0.65
N SER A 86 35.63 13.26 0.42
CA SER A 86 36.72 14.18 0.07
C SER A 86 36.63 14.68 -1.38
N SER A 87 36.40 15.98 -1.55
CA SER A 87 36.95 16.76 -2.66
C SER A 87 37.09 18.22 -2.24
N LYS A 88 38.34 18.70 -2.27
CA LYS A 88 38.95 20.05 -2.05
C LYS A 88 38.08 21.22 -1.51
N VAL A 89 38.68 21.91 -0.53
CA VAL A 89 38.19 23.06 0.25
C VAL A 89 38.56 24.40 -0.40
N GLU A 90 37.62 25.36 -0.39
CA GLU A 90 37.69 26.83 -0.20
C GLU A 90 36.48 27.45 -0.94
N SER A 91 35.76 28.48 -0.51
CA SER A 91 35.70 29.36 0.66
C SER A 91 34.25 29.91 0.74
N VAL A 92 33.84 30.46 1.88
CA VAL A 92 32.45 30.82 2.18
C VAL A 92 32.04 32.15 1.53
N THR A 93 30.89 32.17 0.85
CA THR A 93 30.03 33.37 0.82
C THR A 93 28.56 32.98 0.70
N LEU A 94 27.76 33.60 1.55
CA LEU A 94 26.33 33.43 1.71
C LEU A 94 25.56 33.73 0.42
N ARG A 95 24.69 32.82 -0.05
CA ARG A 95 23.30 33.14 -0.47
C ARG A 95 22.52 31.90 -0.97
N LYS A 96 21.33 31.78 -0.36
CA LYS A 96 20.05 31.18 -0.80
C LYS A 96 19.96 29.67 -1.08
N MET A 97 18.91 29.15 -0.45
CA MET A 97 18.39 27.78 -0.45
C MET A 97 18.23 27.22 -1.86
N ASP A 98 18.75 26.01 -2.09
CA ASP A 98 18.15 25.10 -3.06
C ASP A 98 18.28 23.62 -2.67
N LYS A 99 17.14 22.94 -2.73
CA LYS A 99 16.95 21.53 -2.34
C LYS A 99 17.64 20.61 -3.36
N LYS A 100 18.79 20.04 -3.03
CA LYS A 100 19.38 18.92 -3.81
C LYS A 100 19.14 17.56 -3.15
N LYS A 101 18.70 16.63 -4.02
CA LYS A 101 18.12 15.30 -3.79
C LYS A 101 19.03 14.38 -2.97
N LYS A 102 18.45 13.71 -1.96
CA LYS A 102 19.04 12.57 -1.25
C LYS A 102 19.25 11.40 -2.22
N GLY A 103 20.48 10.90 -2.32
CA GLY A 103 20.77 9.62 -2.99
C GLY A 103 20.03 8.45 -2.31
N LYS A 104 19.47 7.54 -3.11
CA LYS A 104 18.77 6.32 -2.66
C LYS A 104 19.67 5.49 -1.75
N ARG A 105 19.31 5.33 -0.48
CA ARG A 105 19.83 4.24 0.37
C ARG A 105 19.18 2.93 -0.10
N ARG A 106 19.97 1.86 -0.29
CA ARG A 106 19.47 0.51 -0.61
C ARG A 106 18.58 0.02 0.55
N HIS A 107 17.33 -0.34 0.25
CA HIS A 107 16.38 -0.95 1.19
C HIS A 107 16.47 -2.49 1.05
N ASN A 108 16.47 -3.21 2.18
CA ASN A 108 16.42 -4.66 2.26
C ASN A 108 15.50 -5.09 3.41
N GLU A 109 15.26 -6.40 3.60
CA GLU A 109 14.32 -6.90 4.61
C GLU A 109 14.73 -6.56 6.05
N ARG A 110 16.03 -6.41 6.32
CA ARG A 110 16.59 -6.02 7.63
C ARG A 110 16.68 -4.51 7.81
N CYS A 111 15.88 -3.75 7.06
CA CYS A 111 15.89 -2.30 7.10
C CYS A 111 15.39 -1.80 8.45
N PHE A 112 16.31 -1.30 9.29
CA PHE A 112 15.99 -0.71 10.60
C PHE A 112 14.94 0.41 10.50
N GLU A 113 14.97 1.17 9.41
CA GLU A 113 14.02 2.25 9.13
C GLU A 113 12.57 1.75 8.95
N CYS A 114 12.38 0.50 8.52
CA CYS A 114 11.05 -0.10 8.40
C CYS A 114 10.43 -0.36 9.77
N LYS A 115 11.17 -1.01 10.68
CA LYS A 115 10.71 -1.20 12.07
C LYS A 115 10.46 0.13 12.77
N ARG A 116 11.29 1.14 12.50
CA ARG A 116 11.07 2.50 13.04
C ARG A 116 9.80 3.15 12.51
N ALA A 117 9.53 3.03 11.21
CA ALA A 117 8.32 3.56 10.61
C ALA A 117 7.06 2.86 11.13
N ILE A 118 7.09 1.53 11.26
CA ILE A 118 5.99 0.73 11.85
C ILE A 118 5.72 1.16 13.28
N LYS A 119 6.76 1.28 14.12
CA LYS A 119 6.63 1.80 15.49
C LYS A 119 5.94 3.16 15.51
N ALA A 120 6.45 4.12 14.74
CA ALA A 120 5.91 5.47 14.70
C ALA A 120 4.44 5.49 14.24
N MET A 121 4.07 4.62 13.30
CA MET A 121 2.69 4.47 12.86
C MET A 121 1.79 3.87 13.95
N LEU A 122 2.22 2.80 14.60
CA LEU A 122 1.49 2.19 15.72
C LEU A 122 1.30 3.19 16.86
N GLU A 123 2.33 3.97 17.19
CA GLU A 123 2.25 5.02 18.21
C GLU A 123 1.26 6.12 17.82
N LYS A 124 1.23 6.49 16.54
CA LYS A 124 0.27 7.49 16.04
C LYS A 124 -1.18 7.03 16.15
N ILE A 125 -1.44 5.73 15.96
CA ILE A 125 -2.79 5.16 15.93
C ILE A 125 -3.28 4.79 17.33
N TYR A 126 -2.43 4.15 18.12
CA TYR A 126 -2.80 3.51 19.39
C TYR A 126 -2.11 4.12 20.62
N GLY A 127 -1.25 5.13 20.43
CA GLY A 127 -0.52 5.76 21.53
C GLY A 127 0.69 4.95 21.95
N GLN A 128 0.60 4.18 23.04
CA GLN A 128 1.76 3.50 23.60
C GLN A 128 2.14 2.25 22.79
N VAL A 129 3.43 2.07 22.50
CA VAL A 129 3.97 0.86 21.87
C VAL A 129 5.24 0.42 22.58
N LYS A 130 5.30 -0.85 23.00
CA LYS A 130 6.49 -1.48 23.58
C LYS A 130 7.22 -2.27 22.49
N VAL A 131 8.50 -1.98 22.27
CA VAL A 131 9.34 -2.66 21.27
C VAL A 131 10.12 -3.78 21.95
N ASN A 132 10.33 -4.91 21.25
CA ASN A 132 11.04 -6.07 21.79
C ASN A 132 10.46 -6.47 23.15
N TYR A 133 9.14 -6.63 23.24
CA TYR A 133 8.47 -6.89 24.50
C TYR A 133 8.44 -8.40 24.80
N GLN A 134 8.79 -8.78 26.03
CA GLN A 134 8.75 -10.18 26.48
C GLN A 134 7.54 -10.43 27.37
N PHE A 135 6.73 -11.40 26.98
CA PHE A 135 5.70 -11.94 27.86
C PHE A 135 6.30 -13.02 28.77
N GLN A 136 5.95 -12.97 30.06
CA GLN A 136 6.34 -14.00 31.03
C GLN A 136 5.47 -15.24 30.85
N ILE A 137 5.76 -15.99 29.79
CA ILE A 137 5.04 -17.19 29.35
C ILE A 137 6.05 -18.27 29.01
N SER A 138 5.75 -19.51 29.42
CA SER A 138 6.61 -20.67 29.13
C SER A 138 6.63 -21.02 27.65
N THR A 139 7.66 -21.69 27.19
CA THR A 139 7.73 -22.29 25.85
C THR A 139 7.46 -23.79 25.82
N LYS A 140 7.29 -24.43 26.99
CA LYS A 140 7.10 -25.87 27.08
C LYS A 140 5.63 -26.22 26.79
N PRO A 141 5.36 -27.19 25.90
CA PRO A 141 3.98 -27.59 25.59
C PRO A 141 3.17 -27.99 26.83
N ASP A 142 3.79 -28.68 27.79
CA ASP A 142 3.11 -29.19 28.99
C ASP A 142 2.62 -28.11 29.95
N ASP A 143 3.20 -26.90 29.89
CA ASP A 143 2.79 -25.79 30.75
C ASP A 143 1.42 -25.21 30.33
N TYR A 144 0.86 -25.68 29.21
CA TYR A 144 -0.43 -25.27 28.67
C TYR A 144 -1.55 -26.28 28.91
N ARG A 145 -1.34 -27.35 29.70
CA ARG A 145 -2.33 -28.43 29.96
C ARG A 145 -3.72 -27.95 30.36
N ASN A 146 -3.79 -26.84 31.10
CA ASN A 146 -5.04 -26.26 31.59
C ASN A 146 -5.66 -25.23 30.63
N THR A 147 -5.14 -25.11 29.40
CA THR A 147 -5.66 -24.18 28.38
C THR A 147 -6.51 -24.91 27.33
N PRO A 148 -7.54 -24.27 26.75
CA PRO A 148 -8.42 -24.90 25.76
C PRO A 148 -7.74 -25.47 24.51
N TYR A 149 -6.50 -25.04 24.22
CA TYR A 149 -5.77 -25.39 23.02
C TYR A 149 -4.53 -26.27 23.28
N TYR A 150 -4.41 -26.86 24.48
CA TYR A 150 -3.32 -27.79 24.80
C TYR A 150 -3.17 -28.88 23.74
N THR A 151 -4.28 -29.51 23.35
CA THR A 151 -4.28 -30.60 22.36
C THR A 151 -3.73 -30.13 21.01
N ASN A 152 -4.13 -28.95 20.53
CA ASN A 152 -3.62 -28.38 19.28
C ASN A 152 -2.13 -28.04 19.39
N LEU A 153 -1.70 -27.41 20.49
CA LEU A 153 -0.30 -27.08 20.72
C LEU A 153 0.58 -28.34 20.78
N LYS A 154 0.10 -29.40 21.44
CA LYS A 154 0.78 -30.70 21.52
C LYS A 154 0.87 -31.39 20.16
N GLU A 155 -0.19 -31.33 19.35
CA GLU A 155 -0.20 -31.88 18.00
C GLU A 155 0.80 -31.13 17.09
N ILE A 156 0.79 -29.80 17.13
CA ILE A 156 1.73 -28.96 16.37
C ILE A 156 3.18 -29.26 16.79
N TYR A 157 3.43 -29.34 18.10
CA TYR A 157 4.75 -29.67 18.64
C TYR A 157 5.24 -31.03 18.15
N SER A 158 4.39 -32.07 18.24
CA SER A 158 4.71 -33.42 17.77
C SER A 158 4.95 -33.46 16.26
N ALA A 159 4.19 -32.68 15.49
CA ALA A 159 4.38 -32.58 14.05
C ALA A 159 5.74 -31.96 13.67
N LEU A 160 6.21 -30.97 14.43
CA LEU A 160 7.54 -30.40 14.26
C LEU A 160 8.64 -31.42 14.60
N GLN A 161 8.49 -32.17 15.70
CA GLN A 161 9.43 -33.23 16.07
C GLN A 161 9.54 -34.29 14.96
N ASN A 162 8.40 -34.75 14.45
CA ASN A 162 8.34 -35.82 13.45
C ASN A 162 8.79 -35.39 12.05
N TYR A 163 8.83 -34.09 11.74
CA TYR A 163 9.16 -33.63 10.39
C TYR A 163 10.62 -33.91 10.00
N ARG A 164 11.58 -33.61 10.89
CA ARG A 164 13.01 -33.89 10.68
C ARG A 164 13.66 -34.71 11.80
N GLY A 165 12.87 -35.20 12.76
CA GLY A 165 13.35 -36.02 13.88
C GLY A 165 14.00 -35.24 15.02
N TYR A 166 13.89 -33.90 15.05
CA TYR A 166 14.47 -33.10 16.13
C TYR A 166 13.54 -33.05 17.33
N ASN A 167 13.88 -33.78 18.39
CA ASN A 167 13.06 -33.83 19.60
C ASN A 167 13.34 -32.70 20.60
N ASN A 168 14.47 -31.98 20.44
CA ASN A 168 14.94 -30.98 21.42
C ASN A 168 15.27 -29.64 20.73
N PHE A 169 14.26 -28.96 20.19
CA PHE A 169 14.39 -27.64 19.55
C PHE A 169 13.95 -26.45 20.42
N VAL A 170 13.29 -26.70 21.56
CA VAL A 170 12.89 -25.65 22.50
C VAL A 170 14.03 -25.41 23.48
N LYS A 171 14.67 -24.24 23.40
CA LYS A 171 15.87 -23.92 24.18
C LYS A 171 15.69 -22.79 25.19
N SER A 172 14.73 -21.90 24.96
CA SER A 172 14.40 -20.84 25.92
C SER A 172 13.29 -21.33 26.83
N HIS A 173 13.37 -21.10 28.14
CA HIS A 173 12.25 -21.38 29.06
C HIS A 173 11.10 -20.38 28.93
N ILE A 174 11.42 -19.15 28.55
CA ILE A 174 10.46 -18.05 28.40
C ILE A 174 10.35 -17.71 26.92
N LEU A 175 9.13 -17.45 26.44
CA LEU A 175 8.89 -17.07 25.05
C LEU A 175 9.76 -15.86 24.66
N PRO A 176 10.54 -15.93 23.56
CA PRO A 176 11.35 -14.80 23.12
C PRO A 176 10.50 -13.58 22.74
N HIS A 177 11.10 -12.41 22.88
CA HIS A 177 10.49 -11.10 22.61
C HIS A 177 9.68 -11.06 21.31
N CYS A 178 8.52 -10.40 21.32
CA CYS A 178 7.80 -9.98 20.13
C CYS A 178 8.33 -8.64 19.62
N ASP A 179 8.19 -8.36 18.32
CA ASP A 179 8.69 -7.10 17.74
C ASP A 179 8.00 -5.87 18.36
N PHE A 180 6.67 -5.89 18.42
CA PHE A 180 5.89 -4.82 19.05
C PHE A 180 4.73 -5.37 19.87
N PHE A 181 4.46 -4.72 20.99
CA PHE A 181 3.25 -4.91 21.78
C PHE A 181 2.54 -3.57 21.96
N VAL A 182 1.26 -3.54 21.60
CA VAL A 182 0.38 -2.38 21.76
C VAL A 182 -0.53 -2.64 22.96
N PRO A 183 -0.30 -1.99 24.13
CA PRO A 183 -1.01 -2.32 25.37
C PRO A 183 -2.52 -2.01 25.32
N ASP A 184 -2.92 -0.96 24.59
CA ASP A 184 -4.31 -0.59 24.37
C ASP A 184 -4.53 -0.45 22.86
N PRO A 185 -5.33 -1.33 22.22
CA PRO A 185 -6.30 -2.28 22.79
C PRO A 185 -5.77 -3.68 23.14
N GLY A 186 -4.46 -3.86 23.29
CA GLY A 186 -3.86 -5.13 23.71
C GLY A 186 -3.67 -6.12 22.55
N PHE A 187 -2.63 -5.94 21.74
CA PHE A 187 -2.26 -6.91 20.69
C PHE A 187 -0.78 -6.88 20.34
N ILE A 188 -0.32 -7.98 19.72
CA ILE A 188 1.06 -8.18 19.27
C ILE A 188 1.15 -7.87 17.78
N VAL A 189 2.27 -7.26 17.36
CA VAL A 189 2.64 -7.13 15.95
C VAL A 189 4.02 -7.77 15.73
N GLU A 190 4.08 -8.77 14.86
CA GLU A 190 5.34 -9.37 14.38
C GLU A 190 5.70 -8.81 13.01
N PHE A 191 6.99 -8.57 12.79
CA PHE A 191 7.53 -8.14 11.51
C PHE A 191 8.34 -9.29 10.88
N ASP A 192 7.68 -10.07 10.04
CA ASP A 192 8.21 -11.31 9.51
C ASP A 192 9.18 -11.03 8.35
N GLU A 193 10.44 -11.43 8.50
CA GLU A 193 11.43 -11.51 7.42
C GLU A 193 11.33 -12.86 6.69
N SER A 194 11.89 -12.98 5.48
CA SER A 194 11.82 -14.20 4.65
C SER A 194 12.28 -15.47 5.39
N GLN A 195 13.19 -15.33 6.36
CA GLN A 195 13.70 -16.43 7.19
C GLN A 195 12.64 -17.10 8.08
N HIS A 196 11.46 -16.49 8.28
CA HIS A 196 10.34 -17.08 9.02
C HIS A 196 9.46 -18.00 8.15
N PHE A 197 9.59 -17.93 6.82
CA PHE A 197 8.73 -18.64 5.88
C PHE A 197 9.35 -19.99 5.46
N THR A 198 9.36 -20.92 6.41
CA THR A 198 9.99 -22.25 6.29
C THR A 198 8.96 -23.35 6.13
N ALA A 199 9.40 -24.56 5.77
CA ALA A 199 8.53 -25.74 5.76
C ALA A 199 7.96 -26.06 7.16
N CYS A 200 8.75 -25.88 8.21
CA CYS A 200 8.29 -26.01 9.61
C CYS A 200 7.14 -25.05 9.90
N ARG A 201 7.25 -23.78 9.47
CA ARG A 201 6.18 -22.78 9.65
C ARG A 201 4.91 -23.14 8.89
N LYS A 202 5.04 -23.70 7.68
CA LYS A 202 3.89 -24.25 6.92
C LYS A 202 3.19 -25.35 7.71
N ILE A 203 3.95 -26.28 8.31
CA ILE A 203 3.40 -27.40 9.09
C ILE A 203 2.61 -26.88 10.28
N THR A 204 3.16 -25.93 11.05
CA THR A 204 2.46 -25.36 12.20
C THR A 204 1.16 -24.68 11.76
N LEU A 205 1.24 -23.79 10.78
CA LEU A 205 0.07 -23.07 10.27
C LEU A 205 -0.99 -24.02 9.72
N SER A 206 -0.62 -25.12 9.06
CA SER A 206 -1.58 -26.08 8.53
C SER A 206 -2.34 -26.85 9.63
N LYS A 207 -1.82 -26.87 10.85
CA LYS A 207 -2.43 -27.54 12.02
C LYS A 207 -3.15 -26.60 13.00
N TYR A 208 -3.20 -25.29 12.71
CA TYR A 208 -4.00 -24.38 13.53
C TYR A 208 -5.49 -24.76 13.45
N PRO A 209 -6.24 -24.69 14.56
CA PRO A 209 -7.66 -24.98 14.53
C PRO A 209 -8.42 -23.85 13.82
N ASN A 210 -9.54 -24.18 13.18
CA ASN A 210 -10.29 -23.23 12.34
C ASN A 210 -10.96 -22.11 13.13
N ASN A 211 -11.21 -22.32 14.44
CA ASN A 211 -11.81 -21.34 15.34
C ASN A 211 -10.77 -20.41 16.00
N LEU A 212 -9.47 -20.59 15.75
CA LEU A 212 -8.44 -19.67 16.22
C LEU A 212 -8.51 -18.36 15.42
N GLU A 213 -8.88 -17.28 16.09
CA GLU A 213 -8.85 -15.95 15.49
C GLU A 213 -7.41 -15.48 15.28
N LEU A 214 -7.09 -15.14 14.03
CA LEU A 214 -5.77 -14.63 13.64
C LEU A 214 -5.90 -13.19 13.14
N GLY A 215 -4.91 -12.37 13.46
CA GLY A 215 -4.80 -11.01 12.94
C GLY A 215 -4.00 -10.94 11.64
N PHE A 216 -3.84 -12.06 10.93
CA PHE A 216 -3.14 -12.21 9.66
C PHE A 216 -3.73 -13.39 8.87
N ASP A 217 -3.33 -13.54 7.60
CA ASP A 217 -3.86 -14.60 6.74
C ASP A 217 -3.02 -15.84 6.71
N ARG A 218 -3.52 -16.83 7.43
CA ARG A 218 -3.01 -18.18 7.44
C ARG A 218 -2.73 -18.73 6.05
N VAL A 219 -3.64 -18.57 5.08
CA VAL A 219 -3.48 -19.10 3.71
C VAL A 219 -2.38 -18.35 2.96
N LYS A 220 -2.33 -17.01 3.06
CA LYS A 220 -1.23 -16.21 2.50
C LYS A 220 0.10 -16.62 3.10
N TRP A 221 0.20 -16.77 4.43
CA TRP A 221 1.44 -17.16 5.10
C TRP A 221 1.87 -18.58 4.72
N ILE A 222 0.93 -19.53 4.58
CA ILE A 222 1.22 -20.88 4.05
C ILE A 222 1.80 -20.79 2.63
N LYS A 223 1.17 -20.03 1.73
CA LYS A 223 1.67 -19.82 0.35
C LYS A 223 3.04 -19.13 0.33
N LEU A 224 3.30 -18.20 1.25
CA LEU A 224 4.61 -17.59 1.40
C LEU A 224 5.66 -18.61 1.85
N CYS A 225 5.32 -19.52 2.78
CA CYS A 225 6.21 -20.62 3.16
C CYS A 225 6.52 -21.55 1.98
N GLU A 226 5.53 -21.85 1.14
CA GLU A 226 5.74 -22.66 -0.08
C GLU A 226 6.63 -21.95 -1.11
N LYS A 227 6.39 -20.65 -1.34
CA LYS A 227 7.09 -19.86 -2.34
C LYS A 227 8.54 -19.53 -1.92
N ILE A 228 8.72 -19.13 -0.67
CA ILE A 228 10.02 -18.69 -0.16
C ILE A 228 10.86 -19.90 0.24
N ASN A 229 10.24 -20.90 0.88
CA ASN A 229 10.88 -22.15 1.30
C ASN A 229 12.24 -21.91 1.96
N ALA A 230 12.28 -20.94 2.89
CA ALA A 230 13.49 -20.59 3.60
C ALA A 230 13.97 -21.79 4.44
N ARG A 231 15.29 -21.89 4.59
CA ARG A 231 15.94 -22.94 5.38
C ARG A 231 17.07 -22.34 6.18
N ASP A 232 17.07 -22.60 7.47
CA ASP A 232 18.16 -22.25 8.37
C ASP A 232 18.50 -23.48 9.23
N ASN A 233 19.65 -24.08 8.94
CA ASN A 233 20.09 -25.35 9.54
C ASN A 233 21.23 -25.16 10.55
N ASP A 234 21.44 -23.94 11.04
CA ASP A 234 22.43 -23.69 12.08
C ASP A 234 21.78 -22.96 13.27
N PRO A 235 21.51 -23.60 14.42
CA PRO A 235 21.64 -25.04 14.63
C PRO A 235 20.64 -25.82 13.78
N PRO A 236 20.82 -27.14 13.56
CA PRO A 236 20.01 -27.94 12.63
C PRO A 236 18.49 -27.88 12.85
N TYR A 237 18.07 -27.60 14.09
CA TYR A 237 16.68 -27.49 14.53
C TYR A 237 16.10 -26.06 14.51
N ARG A 238 16.80 -25.10 13.92
CA ARG A 238 16.43 -23.67 14.03
C ARG A 238 15.07 -23.36 13.41
N ASP A 239 14.71 -24.01 12.31
CA ASP A 239 13.42 -23.80 11.67
C ASP A 239 12.24 -24.32 12.53
N GLU A 240 12.38 -25.47 13.21
CA GLU A 240 11.41 -25.96 14.19
C GLU A 240 11.28 -25.00 15.36
N GLN A 241 12.42 -24.53 15.87
CA GLN A 241 12.45 -23.58 16.98
C GLN A 241 11.71 -22.28 16.64
N ARG A 242 12.00 -21.68 15.48
CA ARG A 242 11.31 -20.45 15.02
C ARG A 242 9.83 -20.70 14.84
N ALA A 243 9.45 -21.77 14.15
CA ALA A 243 8.05 -22.10 13.89
C ALA A 243 7.26 -22.35 15.18
N TRP A 244 7.89 -22.98 16.19
CA TRP A 244 7.29 -23.20 17.50
C TRP A 244 7.07 -21.89 18.26
N TYR A 245 8.07 -21.02 18.35
CA TYR A 245 7.91 -19.74 19.03
C TYR A 245 6.90 -18.82 18.32
N ASP A 246 6.89 -18.82 16.99
CA ASP A 246 5.86 -18.13 16.22
C ASP A 246 4.47 -18.70 16.48
N THR A 247 4.35 -20.02 16.67
CA THR A 247 3.09 -20.67 17.07
C THR A 247 2.63 -20.17 18.43
N LEU A 248 3.50 -20.17 19.43
CA LEU A 248 3.14 -19.70 20.76
C LEU A 248 2.72 -18.22 20.75
N ARG A 249 3.34 -17.36 19.93
CA ARG A 249 2.91 -15.95 19.77
C ARG A 249 1.54 -15.80 19.14
N ASP A 250 1.11 -16.72 18.27
CA ASP A 250 -0.21 -16.66 17.64
C ASP A 250 -1.32 -17.19 18.55
N PHE A 251 -1.02 -18.13 19.46
CA PHE A 251 -1.95 -18.63 20.48
C PHE A 251 -1.99 -17.77 21.74
N LEU A 252 -0.92 -17.01 22.01
CA LEU A 252 -0.79 -16.14 23.18
C LEU A 252 -1.98 -15.19 23.40
N PRO A 253 -2.58 -14.58 22.35
CA PRO A 253 -3.73 -13.71 22.55
C PRO A 253 -4.88 -14.35 23.31
N ILE A 254 -5.26 -15.57 22.96
CA ILE A 254 -6.34 -16.27 23.65
C ILE A 254 -5.94 -16.59 25.10
N ILE A 255 -4.69 -16.99 25.31
CA ILE A 255 -4.17 -17.37 26.63
C ILE A 255 -4.12 -16.18 27.59
N LYS A 256 -3.95 -14.96 27.07
CA LYS A 256 -3.82 -13.72 27.86
C LYS A 256 -5.01 -12.76 27.72
N GLY A 257 -6.05 -13.12 26.97
CA GLY A 257 -7.19 -12.23 26.69
C GLY A 257 -6.82 -11.00 25.84
N LEU A 258 -5.83 -11.12 24.96
CA LEU A 258 -5.45 -10.07 24.01
C LEU A 258 -6.20 -10.25 22.68
N LYS A 259 -6.20 -9.19 21.86
CA LYS A 259 -6.65 -9.29 20.47
C LYS A 259 -5.65 -10.09 19.62
N PRO A 260 -6.11 -10.72 18.52
CA PRO A 260 -5.28 -11.56 17.67
C PRO A 260 -3.97 -10.91 17.23
N THR A 261 -2.91 -11.72 17.18
CA THR A 261 -1.58 -11.30 16.72
C THR A 261 -1.63 -10.87 15.25
N VAL A 262 -1.10 -9.69 14.97
CA VAL A 262 -0.95 -9.14 13.63
C VAL A 262 0.45 -9.48 13.12
N ARG A 263 0.58 -9.86 11.85
CA ARG A 263 1.88 -10.19 11.25
C ARG A 263 2.06 -9.39 9.98
N LEU A 264 3.16 -8.67 9.86
CA LEU A 264 3.49 -7.86 8.69
C LEU A 264 4.67 -8.48 7.95
N PHE A 265 4.50 -8.85 6.69
CA PHE A 265 5.61 -9.37 5.89
C PHE A 265 6.51 -8.23 5.40
N SER A 266 7.82 -8.37 5.62
CA SER A 266 8.82 -7.34 5.30
C SER A 266 8.82 -6.91 3.83
N ARG A 267 8.52 -7.82 2.90
CA ARG A 267 8.50 -7.54 1.45
C ARG A 267 7.14 -7.08 0.91
N ASP A 268 6.07 -7.10 1.71
CA ASP A 268 4.76 -6.64 1.25
C ASP A 268 4.77 -5.14 0.92
N PHE A 269 5.63 -4.39 1.61
CA PHE A 269 5.63 -2.95 1.51
C PHE A 269 7.01 -2.38 1.87
N GLN A 270 7.42 -1.28 1.24
CA GLN A 270 8.57 -0.52 1.70
C GLN A 270 8.19 0.32 2.93
N TRP A 271 8.07 -0.31 4.10
CA TRP A 271 7.53 0.32 5.32
C TRP A 271 8.22 1.62 5.72
N CYS A 272 9.52 1.77 5.42
CA CYS A 272 10.26 3.01 5.65
C CYS A 272 9.85 4.17 4.73
N SER A 273 8.97 3.96 3.75
CA SER A 273 8.38 5.03 2.96
C SER A 273 7.20 5.71 3.66
N LEU A 274 6.65 5.08 4.70
CA LEU A 274 5.54 5.62 5.48
C LEU A 274 6.03 6.70 6.46
N ASN A 275 5.26 7.77 6.60
CA ASN A 275 5.54 8.83 7.55
C ASN A 275 4.36 9.06 8.51
N SER A 276 4.57 8.87 9.81
CA SER A 276 3.54 9.02 10.86
C SER A 276 2.96 10.44 10.97
N GLU A 277 3.66 11.44 10.45
CA GLU A 277 3.16 12.82 10.39
C GLU A 277 2.26 13.06 9.16
N ILE A 278 2.24 12.13 8.22
CA ILE A 278 1.36 12.17 7.05
C ILE A 278 0.13 11.33 7.32
N ARG A 279 -1.01 12.00 7.49
CA ARG A 279 -2.28 11.34 7.82
C ARG A 279 -2.73 10.28 6.79
N SER A 280 -2.49 10.49 5.51
CA SER A 280 -2.83 9.50 4.47
C SER A 280 -2.02 8.21 4.65
N ASP A 281 -0.74 8.31 5.03
CA ASP A 281 0.10 7.16 5.36
C ASP A 281 -0.38 6.46 6.63
N VAL A 282 -0.80 7.22 7.66
CA VAL A 282 -1.42 6.67 8.88
C VAL A 282 -2.71 5.93 8.54
N LYS A 283 -3.62 6.52 7.75
CA LYS A 283 -4.87 5.87 7.33
C LYS A 283 -4.59 4.64 6.47
N ARG A 284 -3.58 4.68 5.59
CA ARG A 284 -3.13 3.55 4.79
C ARG A 284 -2.63 2.41 5.66
N PHE A 285 -1.77 2.71 6.64
CA PHE A 285 -1.27 1.73 7.60
C PHE A 285 -2.38 1.17 8.48
N GLU A 286 -3.27 2.01 8.98
CA GLU A 286 -4.48 1.60 9.71
C GLU A 286 -5.36 0.68 8.87
N THR A 287 -5.47 0.95 7.56
CA THR A 287 -6.19 0.10 6.61
C THR A 287 -5.49 -1.25 6.45
N ILE A 288 -4.16 -1.30 6.38
CA ILE A 288 -3.42 -2.57 6.34
C ILE A 288 -3.68 -3.39 7.61
N LEU A 289 -3.58 -2.77 8.80
CA LEU A 289 -3.86 -3.43 10.08
C LEU A 289 -5.32 -3.89 10.24
N LYS A 290 -6.28 -3.10 9.74
CA LYS A 290 -7.72 -3.42 9.79
C LYS A 290 -8.12 -4.43 8.74
N GLN A 291 -7.50 -4.36 7.56
CA GLN A 291 -7.70 -5.34 6.51
C GLN A 291 -7.34 -6.69 7.08
N GLU A 292 -6.17 -6.91 7.71
CA GLU A 292 -5.81 -8.23 8.25
C GLU A 292 -6.83 -8.84 9.26
N LYS A 293 -7.76 -8.04 9.82
CA LYS A 293 -8.90 -8.50 10.66
C LYS A 293 -10.21 -8.76 9.90
N GLN A 294 -10.31 -8.38 8.63
CA GLN A 294 -11.50 -8.53 7.77
C GLN A 294 -11.33 -9.60 6.68
N TRP A 295 -10.32 -10.47 6.77
CA TRP A 295 -10.00 -11.42 5.67
C TRP A 295 -10.91 -12.64 5.61
N ILE A 296 -11.86 -12.79 6.55
CA ILE A 296 -12.60 -14.04 6.72
C ILE A 296 -13.93 -14.11 5.96
N ASN A 297 -14.59 -13.01 5.54
CA ASN A 297 -15.80 -13.13 4.71
C ASN A 297 -16.02 -11.89 3.82
N ILE A 298 -15.58 -11.93 2.56
CA ILE A 298 -16.14 -11.03 1.54
C ILE A 298 -17.59 -11.51 1.33
N ASN A 299 -18.54 -10.83 1.95
CA ASN A 299 -19.96 -11.13 1.76
C ASN A 299 -20.39 -10.57 0.42
N ILE A 300 -20.52 -11.43 -0.58
CA ILE A 300 -20.96 -11.03 -1.91
C ILE A 300 -22.42 -11.45 -2.06
N LYS A 301 -23.32 -10.48 -2.20
CA LYS A 301 -24.72 -10.72 -2.54
C LYS A 301 -24.88 -10.67 -4.05
N ILE A 302 -25.70 -11.56 -4.59
CA ILE A 302 -25.99 -11.62 -6.02
C ILE A 302 -27.42 -11.16 -6.24
N ARG A 303 -27.61 -10.31 -7.25
CA ARG A 303 -28.91 -10.01 -7.83
C ARG A 303 -28.81 -10.26 -9.33
N GLU A 304 -29.63 -11.18 -9.83
CA GLU A 304 -29.65 -11.58 -11.24
C GLU A 304 -30.98 -11.13 -11.87
N ASP A 305 -30.91 -10.47 -13.02
CA ASP A 305 -32.06 -10.28 -13.90
C ASP A 305 -32.19 -11.44 -14.89
N LEU A 306 -33.34 -11.55 -15.55
CA LEU A 306 -33.58 -12.59 -16.56
C LEU A 306 -32.59 -12.46 -17.74
N ASN A 307 -31.89 -13.54 -18.08
CA ASN A 307 -30.98 -13.62 -19.23
C ASN A 307 -29.99 -12.44 -19.32
N PRO A 308 -29.09 -12.30 -18.34
CA PRO A 308 -28.21 -11.15 -18.25
C PRO A 308 -27.09 -11.22 -19.30
N THR A 309 -26.86 -10.12 -19.99
CA THR A 309 -25.77 -9.93 -20.97
C THR A 309 -24.58 -9.18 -20.37
N LEU A 310 -24.77 -8.50 -19.24
CA LEU A 310 -23.72 -7.80 -18.50
C LEU A 310 -23.66 -8.30 -17.06
N ALA A 311 -22.48 -8.23 -16.47
CA ALA A 311 -22.29 -8.33 -15.03
C ALA A 311 -21.55 -7.10 -14.52
N ARG A 312 -21.81 -6.69 -13.28
CA ARG A 312 -21.09 -5.57 -12.67
C ARG A 312 -20.83 -5.79 -11.19
N ILE A 313 -19.70 -5.26 -10.75
CA ILE A 313 -19.26 -5.27 -9.36
C ILE A 313 -19.64 -3.94 -8.71
N VAL A 314 -20.43 -4.00 -7.64
CA VAL A 314 -20.91 -2.84 -6.88
C VAL A 314 -20.41 -2.94 -5.45
N ILE A 315 -19.55 -2.00 -5.07
CA ILE A 315 -18.89 -2.01 -3.76
C ILE A 315 -19.66 -1.08 -2.81
N THR A 316 -20.14 -1.60 -1.70
CA THR A 316 -21.00 -0.87 -0.74
C THR A 316 -20.25 -0.24 0.43
N LYS A 317 -18.91 -0.33 0.41
CA LYS A 317 -18.00 0.14 1.46
C LYS A 317 -16.88 1.01 0.89
N ASP A 318 -16.09 1.60 1.79
CA ASP A 318 -14.84 2.27 1.39
C ASP A 318 -13.93 1.26 0.68
N TRP A 319 -13.27 1.71 -0.38
CA TRP A 319 -12.48 0.87 -1.27
C TRP A 319 -11.15 1.52 -1.56
N SER A 320 -10.06 0.84 -1.21
CA SER A 320 -8.71 1.38 -1.33
C SER A 320 -8.07 1.16 -2.70
N GLY A 321 -8.65 0.30 -3.55
CA GLY A 321 -8.01 -0.14 -4.79
C GLY A 321 -6.81 -1.08 -4.59
N ASN A 322 -6.75 -1.80 -3.46
CA ASN A 322 -5.66 -2.75 -3.23
C ASN A 322 -5.78 -3.95 -4.21
N ILE A 323 -4.70 -4.26 -4.93
CA ILE A 323 -4.68 -5.31 -5.97
C ILE A 323 -4.98 -6.70 -5.39
N ASP A 324 -4.48 -7.04 -4.20
CA ASP A 324 -4.72 -8.35 -3.60
C ASP A 324 -6.18 -8.51 -3.16
N LEU A 325 -6.77 -7.46 -2.58
CA LEU A 325 -8.18 -7.44 -2.24
C LEU A 325 -9.06 -7.52 -3.50
N ALA A 326 -8.73 -6.75 -4.54
CA ALA A 326 -9.40 -6.81 -5.84
C ALA A 326 -9.34 -8.23 -6.45
N ARG A 327 -8.19 -8.90 -6.35
CA ARG A 327 -8.02 -10.29 -6.82
C ARG A 327 -8.97 -11.24 -6.10
N ARG A 328 -9.05 -11.13 -4.77
CA ARG A 328 -9.94 -11.96 -3.95
C ARG A 328 -11.41 -11.72 -4.23
N VAL A 329 -11.79 -10.47 -4.49
CA VAL A 329 -13.14 -10.15 -4.94
C VAL A 329 -13.47 -10.91 -6.22
N LEU A 330 -12.59 -10.85 -7.22
CA LEU A 330 -12.79 -11.57 -8.49
C LEU A 330 -12.80 -13.09 -8.30
N GLU A 331 -11.91 -13.64 -7.47
CA GLU A 331 -11.91 -15.06 -7.11
C GLU A 331 -13.19 -15.48 -6.38
N GLY A 332 -13.70 -14.64 -5.47
CA GLY A 332 -14.95 -14.86 -4.75
C GLY A 332 -16.16 -14.86 -5.69
N ILE A 333 -16.20 -13.90 -6.61
CA ILE A 333 -17.22 -13.82 -7.66
C ILE A 333 -17.22 -15.09 -8.52
N CYS A 334 -16.05 -15.60 -8.93
CA CYS A 334 -15.96 -16.84 -9.70
C CYS A 334 -16.56 -18.04 -8.96
N LYS A 335 -16.49 -18.09 -7.63
CA LYS A 335 -17.00 -19.22 -6.83
C LYS A 335 -18.51 -19.24 -6.70
N ILE A 336 -19.13 -18.07 -6.70
CA ILE A 336 -20.56 -17.91 -6.47
C ILE A 336 -21.31 -17.58 -7.77
N TRP A 337 -20.60 -17.59 -8.89
CA TRP A 337 -21.17 -17.20 -10.18
C TRP A 337 -22.40 -18.07 -10.50
N PRO A 338 -23.53 -17.49 -10.93
CA PRO A 338 -24.73 -18.26 -11.23
C PRO A 338 -24.48 -19.37 -12.26
N MET A 339 -24.89 -20.60 -11.92
CA MET A 339 -24.62 -21.78 -12.74
C MET A 339 -25.20 -21.64 -14.15
N GLY A 340 -24.41 -21.99 -15.17
CA GLY A 340 -24.82 -21.93 -16.58
C GLY A 340 -24.94 -20.52 -17.16
N ARG A 341 -24.55 -19.46 -16.42
CA ARG A 341 -24.56 -18.09 -16.92
C ARG A 341 -23.21 -17.67 -17.46
N LYS A 342 -23.20 -17.15 -18.68
CA LYS A 342 -22.06 -16.44 -19.27
C LYS A 342 -22.51 -15.09 -19.80
N VAL A 343 -21.77 -14.04 -19.47
CA VAL A 343 -22.08 -12.65 -19.89
C VAL A 343 -21.08 -12.13 -20.92
N ASN A 344 -21.45 -11.08 -21.63
CA ASN A 344 -20.58 -10.42 -22.60
C ASN A 344 -19.48 -9.63 -21.88
N PHE A 345 -19.84 -8.85 -20.85
CA PHE A 345 -18.92 -7.99 -20.12
C PHE A 345 -19.11 -8.09 -18.60
N LEU A 346 -18.02 -8.24 -17.86
CA LEU A 346 -17.94 -8.00 -16.41
C LEU A 346 -17.31 -6.63 -16.14
N ILE A 347 -18.00 -5.76 -15.40
CA ILE A 347 -17.64 -4.34 -15.25
C ILE A 347 -17.24 -4.04 -13.80
N THR A 348 -16.13 -3.31 -13.61
CA THR A 348 -15.69 -2.82 -12.29
C THR A 348 -15.79 -1.29 -12.17
N CYS A 349 -15.63 -0.76 -10.96
CA CYS A 349 -15.65 0.70 -10.75
C CYS A 349 -14.37 1.41 -11.17
N GLY A 350 -14.44 2.73 -11.33
CA GLY A 350 -13.24 3.57 -11.46
C GLY A 350 -12.34 3.40 -10.23
N GLY A 351 -11.02 3.31 -10.43
CA GLY A 351 -10.07 3.02 -9.34
C GLY A 351 -10.31 1.68 -8.63
N PHE A 352 -10.84 0.66 -9.33
CA PHE A 352 -10.97 -0.69 -8.80
C PHE A 352 -9.63 -1.24 -8.32
N ILE A 353 -8.54 -0.90 -9.02
CA ILE A 353 -7.18 -1.00 -8.50
C ILE A 353 -6.47 0.35 -8.53
N THR A 354 -5.55 0.54 -7.58
CA THR A 354 -4.70 1.73 -7.47
C THR A 354 -3.22 1.34 -7.40
N TYR A 355 -2.36 2.14 -8.02
CA TYR A 355 -0.91 1.95 -7.98
C TYR A 355 -0.17 3.27 -7.78
N ASN A 356 1.05 3.24 -7.27
CA ASN A 356 1.81 4.47 -7.06
C ASN A 356 2.25 5.08 -8.40
N TRP A 357 2.36 6.41 -8.46
CA TRP A 357 2.94 7.08 -9.62
C TRP A 357 4.35 6.52 -9.94
N PRO A 358 4.65 6.16 -11.20
CA PRO A 358 5.95 5.60 -11.57
C PRO A 358 7.10 6.57 -11.31
N SER A 359 8.00 6.22 -10.39
CA SER A 359 9.09 7.14 -9.95
C SER A 359 10.09 7.54 -11.04
N PHE A 360 10.12 6.79 -12.16
CA PHE A 360 10.97 7.05 -13.31
C PHE A 360 10.31 7.97 -14.36
N ILE A 361 9.04 8.33 -14.18
CA ILE A 361 8.34 9.31 -15.02
C ILE A 361 8.23 10.62 -14.25
N PRO A 362 9.21 11.54 -14.39
CA PRO A 362 9.12 12.84 -13.75
C PRO A 362 8.01 13.67 -14.38
N TYR A 363 7.39 14.55 -13.60
CA TYR A 363 6.25 15.34 -14.05
C TYR A 363 6.58 16.32 -15.19
N THR A 364 7.84 16.73 -15.29
CA THR A 364 8.33 17.56 -16.40
C THR A 364 8.13 16.89 -17.76
N ASP A 365 8.19 15.56 -17.79
CA ASP A 365 8.12 14.79 -19.05
C ASP A 365 6.68 14.66 -19.54
N ILE A 366 5.68 14.95 -18.69
CA ILE A 366 4.27 15.02 -19.09
C ILE A 366 4.05 16.24 -20.00
N GLY A 367 4.73 17.36 -19.73
CA GLY A 367 4.45 18.64 -20.36
C GLY A 367 3.10 19.22 -19.91
N ASP A 368 2.28 19.67 -20.86
CA ASP A 368 0.92 20.12 -20.57
C ASP A 368 0.05 18.92 -20.22
N ASN A 369 -0.48 18.83 -19.00
CA ASN A 369 -1.32 17.71 -18.60
C ASN A 369 -2.67 17.65 -19.35
N LYS A 370 -3.09 18.76 -19.96
CA LYS A 370 -4.20 18.79 -20.92
C LYS A 370 -3.76 18.23 -22.25
N PHE A 371 -2.53 18.47 -22.71
CA PHE A 371 -2.01 17.95 -23.97
C PHE A 371 -0.69 17.22 -23.74
N PRO A 372 -0.75 16.05 -23.08
CA PRO A 372 0.46 15.43 -22.56
C PRO A 372 1.34 14.92 -23.69
N ASN A 373 2.64 14.85 -23.42
CA ASN A 373 3.58 14.20 -24.29
C ASN A 373 3.16 12.73 -24.52
N GLN A 374 3.01 12.34 -25.79
CA GLN A 374 2.47 11.03 -26.15
C GLN A 374 3.34 9.87 -25.67
N ASN A 375 4.68 10.01 -25.69
CA ASN A 375 5.58 8.96 -25.23
C ASN A 375 5.41 8.74 -23.72
N THR A 376 5.35 9.83 -22.95
CA THR A 376 5.10 9.77 -21.50
C THR A 376 3.73 9.19 -21.18
N LEU A 377 2.70 9.55 -21.95
CA LEU A 377 1.37 8.97 -21.80
C LEU A 377 1.38 7.46 -22.06
N ASN A 378 2.03 7.01 -23.13
CA ASN A 378 2.15 5.59 -23.46
C ASN A 378 2.85 4.80 -22.34
N LEU A 379 3.90 5.37 -21.73
CA LEU A 379 4.56 4.76 -20.57
C LEU A 379 3.63 4.65 -19.35
N LEU A 380 2.80 5.67 -19.08
CA LEU A 380 1.83 5.62 -17.99
C LEU A 380 0.74 4.55 -18.21
N VAL A 381 0.25 4.43 -19.45
CA VAL A 381 -0.70 3.39 -19.84
C VAL A 381 -0.07 2.01 -19.69
N GLU A 382 1.17 1.84 -20.13
CA GLU A 382 1.92 0.59 -19.99
C GLU A 382 2.11 0.19 -18.52
N GLU A 383 2.39 1.14 -17.62
CA GLU A 383 2.44 0.85 -16.18
C GLU A 383 1.06 0.49 -15.62
N GLY A 384 -0.01 1.13 -16.08
CA GLY A 384 -1.38 0.71 -15.74
C GLY A 384 -1.67 -0.72 -16.17
N ARG A 385 -1.27 -1.08 -17.40
CA ARG A 385 -1.42 -2.43 -17.98
C ARG A 385 -0.71 -3.50 -17.14
N LYS A 386 0.53 -3.26 -16.73
CA LYS A 386 1.29 -4.18 -15.85
C LYS A 386 0.58 -4.45 -14.53
N ASN A 387 -0.10 -3.46 -13.96
CA ASN A 387 -0.89 -3.64 -12.73
C ASN A 387 -2.16 -4.45 -12.97
N VAL A 388 -2.78 -4.34 -14.16
CA VAL A 388 -3.88 -5.23 -14.57
C VAL A 388 -3.41 -6.67 -14.75
N GLU A 389 -2.23 -6.89 -15.36
CA GLU A 389 -1.64 -8.23 -15.48
C GLU A 389 -1.29 -8.83 -14.11
N LEU A 390 -0.81 -7.99 -13.19
CA LEU A 390 -0.57 -8.41 -11.81
C LEU A 390 -1.86 -8.86 -11.14
N LEU A 391 -2.96 -8.12 -11.32
CA LEU A 391 -4.29 -8.48 -10.81
C LEU A 391 -4.78 -9.79 -11.43
N LEU A 392 -4.88 -9.83 -12.76
CA LEU A 392 -5.41 -10.93 -13.57
C LEU A 392 -4.32 -11.96 -13.86
N SER A 393 -3.92 -12.71 -12.82
CA SER A 393 -3.04 -13.85 -12.99
C SER A 393 -3.59 -14.80 -14.07
N TYR A 394 -2.70 -15.57 -14.71
CA TYR A 394 -3.12 -16.56 -15.71
C TYR A 394 -4.26 -17.45 -15.19
N SER A 395 -4.15 -17.97 -13.97
CA SER A 395 -5.16 -18.81 -13.35
C SER A 395 -6.50 -18.10 -13.12
N LEU A 396 -6.50 -16.83 -12.69
CA LEU A 396 -7.73 -16.07 -12.49
C LEU A 396 -8.39 -15.74 -13.83
N ARG A 397 -7.61 -15.35 -14.85
CA ARG A 397 -8.11 -15.11 -16.21
C ARG A 397 -8.76 -16.38 -16.79
N GLN A 398 -8.11 -17.54 -16.62
CA GLN A 398 -8.66 -18.82 -17.09
C GLN A 398 -9.98 -19.21 -16.42
N LYS A 399 -10.21 -18.78 -15.18
CA LYS A 399 -11.51 -18.97 -14.51
C LYS A 399 -12.54 -17.96 -15.00
N LEU A 400 -12.17 -16.68 -15.09
CA LEU A 400 -13.09 -15.63 -15.53
C LEU A 400 -13.60 -15.83 -16.96
N LYS A 401 -12.80 -16.40 -17.88
CA LYS A 401 -13.24 -16.67 -19.26
C LYS A 401 -14.41 -17.68 -19.36
N GLU A 402 -14.64 -18.48 -18.32
CA GLU A 402 -15.80 -19.40 -18.25
C GLU A 402 -17.10 -18.60 -18.09
N TYR A 403 -17.01 -17.42 -17.47
CA TYR A 403 -18.14 -16.62 -17.00
C TYR A 403 -18.39 -15.33 -17.78
N ALA A 404 -17.35 -14.76 -18.37
CA ALA A 404 -17.46 -13.56 -19.19
C ALA A 404 -16.56 -13.64 -20.43
N LYS A 405 -16.95 -12.97 -21.52
CA LYS A 405 -16.06 -12.77 -22.68
C LYS A 405 -15.02 -11.67 -22.39
N TYR A 406 -15.49 -10.54 -21.88
CA TYR A 406 -14.67 -9.38 -21.57
C TYR A 406 -14.77 -8.99 -20.10
N ILE A 407 -13.71 -8.40 -19.56
CA ILE A 407 -13.73 -7.70 -18.27
C ILE A 407 -13.21 -6.27 -18.44
N THR A 408 -13.80 -5.30 -17.75
CA THR A 408 -13.26 -3.95 -17.64
C THR A 408 -12.75 -3.65 -16.23
N ILE A 409 -11.50 -3.19 -16.14
CA ILE A 409 -10.81 -2.86 -14.88
C ILE A 409 -10.54 -1.35 -14.82
N GLY A 410 -11.13 -0.66 -13.85
CA GLY A 410 -10.77 0.73 -13.55
C GLY A 410 -9.44 0.80 -12.79
N VAL A 411 -8.50 1.61 -13.29
CA VAL A 411 -7.13 1.72 -12.79
C VAL A 411 -6.78 3.18 -12.55
N ASP A 412 -6.41 3.50 -11.31
CA ASP A 412 -6.02 4.86 -10.92
C ASP A 412 -4.59 4.89 -10.37
N THR A 413 -3.87 6.00 -10.56
CA THR A 413 -2.67 6.25 -9.74
C THR A 413 -3.06 6.83 -8.37
N CYS A 414 -2.38 6.38 -7.31
CA CYS A 414 -2.52 6.88 -5.95
C CYS A 414 -2.26 8.40 -5.89
N LYS A 415 -3.11 9.11 -5.15
CA LYS A 415 -2.96 10.52 -4.79
C LYS A 415 -2.39 10.58 -3.36
N SER A 416 -1.16 11.09 -3.18
CA SER A 416 -0.45 11.17 -1.89
C SER A 416 -1.16 12.03 -0.83
N LYS A 417 -2.03 12.97 -1.21
CA LYS A 417 -2.78 13.84 -0.30
C LYS A 417 -4.29 13.70 -0.48
N ILE A 418 -4.92 12.87 0.34
CA ILE A 418 -6.37 12.96 0.57
C ILE A 418 -6.56 13.96 1.72
N SER A 419 -6.70 15.24 1.36
CA SER A 419 -7.11 16.31 2.29
C SER A 419 -8.60 16.21 2.58
N ARG A 420 -8.94 16.51 3.84
CA ARG A 420 -10.17 16.21 4.55
C ARG A 420 -11.30 17.22 4.33
N THR A 421 -11.27 17.92 3.21
CA THR A 421 -12.26 18.88 2.76
C THR A 421 -12.27 18.83 1.25
N GLN A 422 -13.44 18.89 0.62
CA GLN A 422 -13.55 19.04 -0.83
C GLN A 422 -12.62 20.19 -1.28
N ASN A 423 -11.79 19.95 -2.32
CA ASN A 423 -10.68 20.77 -2.84
C ASN A 423 -9.33 20.41 -2.16
N TYR A 424 -8.32 19.81 -2.78
CA TYR A 424 -7.66 20.11 -4.06
C TYR A 424 -6.95 18.86 -4.63
N ILE A 425 -7.26 18.47 -5.88
CA ILE A 425 -6.59 17.39 -6.62
C ILE A 425 -5.58 18.01 -7.60
N SER A 426 -4.60 18.74 -7.07
CA SER A 426 -3.48 19.26 -7.87
C SER A 426 -2.31 18.28 -7.98
N GLU A 427 -2.44 17.10 -7.36
CA GLU A 427 -1.45 16.04 -7.51
C GLU A 427 -1.63 15.34 -8.86
N HIS A 428 -0.50 15.11 -9.52
CA HIS A 428 -0.49 14.44 -10.80
C HIS A 428 -1.04 13.03 -10.69
N HIS A 429 -1.99 12.70 -11.55
CA HIS A 429 -2.62 11.40 -11.58
C HIS A 429 -3.14 11.06 -12.97
N ILE A 430 -3.34 9.79 -13.25
CA ILE A 430 -4.03 9.28 -14.42
C ILE A 430 -5.15 8.33 -13.98
N GLU A 431 -6.27 8.35 -14.70
CA GLU A 431 -7.43 7.49 -14.45
C GLU A 431 -7.74 6.76 -15.77
N LEU A 432 -7.58 5.44 -15.77
CA LEU A 432 -7.67 4.56 -16.92
C LEU A 432 -8.75 3.50 -16.71
N VAL A 433 -9.23 2.94 -17.81
CA VAL A 433 -10.08 1.75 -17.83
C VAL A 433 -9.51 0.81 -18.88
N PHE A 434 -9.15 -0.41 -18.48
CA PHE A 434 -8.70 -1.46 -19.39
C PHE A 434 -9.84 -2.43 -19.65
N LEU A 435 -10.16 -2.69 -20.92
CA LEU A 435 -11.00 -3.78 -21.37
C LEU A 435 -10.09 -4.93 -21.79
N ILE A 436 -10.32 -6.12 -21.24
CA ILE A 436 -9.51 -7.30 -21.49
C ILE A 436 -10.40 -8.39 -22.08
N ASP A 437 -10.01 -8.90 -23.24
CA ASP A 437 -10.54 -10.14 -23.80
C ASP A 437 -10.00 -11.30 -22.95
N LEU A 438 -10.88 -11.99 -22.24
CA LEU A 438 -10.47 -13.05 -21.30
C LEU A 438 -9.94 -14.28 -22.03
N GLU A 439 -10.32 -14.49 -23.29
CA GLU A 439 -9.88 -15.59 -24.12
C GLU A 439 -8.49 -15.31 -24.71
N THR A 440 -8.36 -14.24 -25.50
CA THR A 440 -7.10 -13.91 -26.18
C THR A 440 -6.07 -13.27 -25.26
N GLY A 441 -6.51 -12.56 -24.22
CA GLY A 441 -5.66 -11.73 -23.36
C GLY A 441 -5.35 -10.35 -23.96
N ASN A 442 -5.91 -10.04 -25.12
CA ASN A 442 -5.77 -8.73 -25.75
C ASN A 442 -6.44 -7.65 -24.91
N TYR A 443 -5.84 -6.47 -24.90
CA TYR A 443 -6.33 -5.33 -24.15
C TYR A 443 -6.70 -4.18 -25.08
N HIS A 444 -7.78 -3.51 -24.74
CA HIS A 444 -8.13 -2.17 -25.19
C HIS A 444 -8.18 -1.26 -23.97
N TRP A 445 -7.93 0.03 -24.11
CA TRP A 445 -7.98 0.94 -22.98
C TRP A 445 -8.60 2.26 -23.36
N ALA A 446 -9.23 2.89 -22.37
CA ALA A 446 -9.67 4.27 -22.40
C ALA A 446 -9.13 4.96 -21.15
N GLY A 447 -9.22 6.28 -21.11
CA GLY A 447 -8.97 6.99 -19.87
C GLY A 447 -9.62 8.35 -19.88
N LYS A 448 -9.56 9.00 -18.72
CA LYS A 448 -10.38 10.17 -18.47
C LYS A 448 -10.02 11.31 -19.41
N SER A 449 -11.00 11.67 -20.23
CA SER A 449 -10.92 12.76 -21.20
C SER A 449 -11.53 14.05 -20.67
N TYR A 450 -12.43 13.96 -19.69
CA TYR A 450 -13.12 15.13 -19.11
C TYR A 450 -12.95 15.25 -17.58
N PRO A 451 -11.95 16.02 -17.11
CA PRO A 451 -11.74 16.28 -15.69
C PRO A 451 -12.76 17.27 -15.10
N THR A 452 -13.05 17.10 -13.81
CA THR A 452 -13.64 18.16 -12.98
C THR A 452 -12.72 19.39 -12.90
N ALA A 453 -13.27 20.55 -12.52
CA ALA A 453 -12.47 21.76 -12.31
C ALA A 453 -11.29 21.54 -11.35
N ASN A 454 -11.50 20.75 -10.30
CA ASN A 454 -10.49 20.45 -9.29
C ASN A 454 -9.40 19.48 -9.77
N GLN A 455 -9.69 18.64 -10.76
CA GLN A 455 -8.74 17.70 -11.33
C GLN A 455 -7.92 18.27 -12.48
N GLU A 456 -8.38 19.36 -13.09
CA GLU A 456 -7.80 19.91 -14.32
C GLU A 456 -6.30 20.19 -14.25
N LYS A 457 -5.76 20.51 -13.06
CA LYS A 457 -4.32 20.78 -12.88
C LYS A 457 -3.47 19.52 -12.70
N GLY A 458 -4.06 18.43 -12.22
CA GLY A 458 -3.33 17.20 -11.87
C GLY A 458 -3.59 16.02 -12.81
N LEU A 459 -4.75 15.96 -13.46
CA LEU A 459 -5.09 14.83 -14.32
C LEU A 459 -4.26 14.89 -15.60
N VAL A 460 -3.53 13.82 -15.91
CA VAL A 460 -3.03 13.55 -17.26
C VAL A 460 -4.21 13.11 -18.11
N ARG A 461 -4.66 14.00 -18.99
CA ARG A 461 -5.86 13.78 -19.80
C ARG A 461 -5.57 12.84 -20.96
N ILE A 462 -6.53 11.98 -21.29
CA ILE A 462 -6.51 11.24 -22.55
C ILE A 462 -7.15 12.10 -23.63
N ASN A 463 -6.35 12.45 -24.63
CA ASN A 463 -6.76 13.37 -25.68
C ASN A 463 -7.34 12.68 -26.89
N ASP A 464 -6.85 11.49 -27.17
CA ASP A 464 -7.41 10.63 -28.20
C ASP A 464 -8.74 10.03 -27.71
N LEU A 465 -9.83 10.63 -28.14
CA LEU A 465 -11.19 10.21 -27.81
C LEU A 465 -11.57 8.89 -28.50
N GLN A 466 -10.86 8.46 -29.54
CA GLN A 466 -11.11 7.19 -30.23
C GLN A 466 -10.89 6.00 -29.30
N THR A 467 -9.99 6.13 -28.32
CA THR A 467 -9.74 5.15 -27.26
C THR A 467 -10.99 4.75 -26.48
N HIS A 468 -12.05 5.58 -26.47
CA HIS A 468 -13.30 5.24 -25.77
C HIS A 468 -14.17 4.24 -26.55
N PHE A 469 -13.80 3.87 -27.78
CA PHE A 469 -14.61 3.04 -28.66
C PHE A 469 -13.92 1.72 -28.99
N PHE A 470 -14.64 0.62 -28.81
CA PHE A 470 -14.16 -0.74 -29.09
C PHE A 470 -15.17 -1.50 -29.96
N ASN A 471 -14.69 -2.24 -30.95
CA ASN A 471 -15.53 -3.13 -31.77
C ASN A 471 -15.52 -4.52 -31.13
N SER A 472 -16.68 -4.98 -30.65
CA SER A 472 -16.86 -6.35 -30.18
C SER A 472 -17.80 -7.12 -31.11
N GLU A 473 -17.85 -8.45 -30.98
CA GLU A 473 -18.84 -9.30 -31.66
C GLU A 473 -20.29 -9.00 -31.25
N PHE A 474 -20.49 -8.30 -30.12
CA PHE A 474 -21.79 -7.88 -29.61
C PHE A 474 -22.19 -6.47 -30.08
N GLY A 475 -21.36 -5.84 -30.90
CA GLY A 475 -21.54 -4.49 -31.42
C GLY A 475 -20.51 -3.49 -30.89
N LYS A 476 -20.77 -2.21 -31.18
CA LYS A 476 -19.86 -1.12 -30.84
C LYS A 476 -20.01 -0.73 -29.37
N VAL A 477 -18.91 -0.83 -28.62
CA VAL A 477 -18.83 -0.52 -27.19
C VAL A 477 -18.24 0.87 -26.99
N MET A 478 -18.88 1.67 -26.14
CA MET A 478 -18.35 2.92 -25.60
C MET A 478 -17.95 2.71 -24.13
N ILE A 479 -16.69 2.98 -23.80
CA ILE A 479 -16.13 2.91 -22.45
C ILE A 479 -16.05 4.32 -21.89
N LEU A 480 -16.68 4.56 -20.75
CA LEU A 480 -16.67 5.86 -20.08
C LEU A 480 -16.06 5.72 -18.69
N GLY A 481 -15.03 6.53 -18.41
CA GLY A 481 -14.57 6.78 -17.05
C GLY A 481 -15.57 7.63 -16.28
N CYS A 482 -15.26 7.89 -15.01
CA CYS A 482 -16.21 8.48 -14.05
C CYS A 482 -16.91 9.75 -14.56
N HIS A 483 -16.14 10.79 -14.93
CA HIS A 483 -16.72 12.07 -15.36
C HIS A 483 -16.88 12.22 -16.87
N ASP A 484 -16.43 11.25 -17.68
CA ASP A 484 -16.58 11.35 -19.14
C ASP A 484 -18.06 11.39 -19.53
N LEU A 485 -18.92 10.65 -18.81
CA LEU A 485 -20.38 10.70 -18.98
C LEU A 485 -20.95 12.13 -18.85
N THR A 486 -20.32 13.03 -18.07
CA THR A 486 -20.80 14.41 -17.89
C THR A 486 -20.72 15.26 -19.16
N ILE A 487 -19.94 14.86 -20.17
CA ILE A 487 -19.93 15.48 -21.50
C ILE A 487 -21.34 15.54 -22.10
N PHE A 488 -22.15 14.52 -21.82
CA PHE A 488 -23.49 14.39 -22.36
C PHE A 488 -24.55 15.10 -21.50
N ASN A 489 -24.18 15.71 -20.37
CA ASN A 489 -25.11 16.45 -19.52
C ASN A 489 -25.51 17.80 -20.17
N PRO A 490 -26.79 18.01 -20.52
CA PRO A 490 -27.25 19.25 -21.16
C PRO A 490 -26.95 20.50 -20.34
N ARG A 491 -27.07 20.43 -19.00
CA ARG A 491 -26.86 21.57 -18.11
C ARG A 491 -25.42 22.06 -18.13
N SER A 492 -24.48 21.14 -18.33
CA SER A 492 -23.05 21.48 -18.42
C SER A 492 -22.65 22.06 -19.78
N ASN A 493 -23.55 22.09 -20.78
CA ASN A 493 -23.24 22.71 -22.09
C ASN A 493 -23.21 24.23 -21.98
N ALA A 494 -24.13 24.82 -21.22
CA ALA A 494 -24.26 26.27 -21.07
C ALA A 494 -23.02 26.91 -20.39
N THR A 495 -22.31 26.15 -19.55
CA THR A 495 -21.17 26.64 -18.77
C THR A 495 -19.80 26.27 -19.36
N ALA A 496 -19.75 25.38 -20.35
CA ALA A 496 -18.50 24.94 -20.96
C ALA A 496 -17.92 26.03 -21.88
N LYS A 497 -16.65 26.40 -21.65
CA LYS A 497 -15.91 27.39 -22.45
C LYS A 497 -14.54 26.84 -22.87
N GLY A 498 -13.96 27.42 -23.92
CA GLY A 498 -12.61 27.11 -24.40
C GLY A 498 -12.44 25.63 -24.75
N TRP A 499 -11.35 25.02 -24.27
CA TRP A 499 -10.99 23.63 -24.58
C TRP A 499 -12.05 22.61 -24.12
N ARG A 500 -12.75 22.87 -23.00
CA ARG A 500 -13.83 21.98 -22.51
C ARG A 500 -15.01 21.94 -23.47
N LYS A 501 -15.37 23.08 -24.06
CA LYS A 501 -16.47 23.13 -25.05
C LYS A 501 -16.10 22.32 -26.28
N ARG A 502 -14.88 22.49 -26.81
CA ARG A 502 -14.36 21.73 -27.95
C ARG A 502 -14.38 20.22 -27.71
N VAL A 503 -13.79 19.75 -26.60
CA VAL A 503 -13.79 18.31 -26.26
C VAL A 503 -15.22 17.76 -26.17
N LYS A 504 -16.17 18.53 -25.65
CA LYS A 504 -17.57 18.09 -25.59
C LYS A 504 -18.22 17.98 -26.95
N GLU A 505 -17.94 18.91 -27.86
CA GLU A 505 -18.47 18.89 -29.23
C GLU A 505 -17.84 17.75 -30.02
N GLU A 506 -16.50 17.65 -29.99
CA GLU A 506 -15.72 16.58 -30.63
C GLU A 506 -16.18 15.19 -30.19
N PHE A 507 -16.29 14.95 -28.87
CA PHE A 507 -16.69 13.62 -28.39
C PHE A 507 -18.15 13.31 -28.74
N LYS A 508 -19.06 14.29 -28.76
CA LYS A 508 -20.45 14.06 -29.19
C LYS A 508 -20.53 13.72 -30.66
N GLU A 509 -19.82 14.43 -31.53
CA GLU A 509 -19.80 14.14 -32.97
C GLU A 509 -19.14 12.78 -33.24
N LEU A 510 -18.03 12.47 -32.56
CA LEU A 510 -17.41 11.15 -32.65
C LEU A 510 -18.39 10.05 -32.19
N SER A 511 -19.12 10.27 -31.11
CA SER A 511 -20.12 9.32 -30.63
C SER A 511 -21.25 9.06 -31.63
N LYS A 512 -21.73 10.11 -32.32
CA LYS A 512 -22.72 9.96 -33.39
C LYS A 512 -22.18 9.18 -34.59
N LYS A 513 -20.89 9.37 -34.90
CA LYS A 513 -20.20 8.66 -35.99
C LYS A 513 -20.02 7.17 -35.66
N GLU A 514 -19.52 6.88 -34.46
CA GLU A 514 -19.21 5.51 -34.02
C GLU A 514 -20.46 4.68 -33.69
N LYS A 515 -21.60 5.33 -33.39
CA LYS A 515 -22.91 4.69 -33.16
C LYS A 515 -22.84 3.51 -32.17
N PRO A 516 -22.35 3.72 -30.94
CA PRO A 516 -22.26 2.66 -29.95
C PRO A 516 -23.64 2.06 -29.65
N SER A 517 -23.69 0.74 -29.50
CA SER A 517 -24.86 -0.01 -29.05
C SER A 517 -24.78 -0.37 -27.57
N ILE A 518 -23.58 -0.41 -26.99
CA ILE A 518 -23.32 -0.78 -25.60
C ILE A 518 -22.49 0.33 -24.94
N VAL A 519 -22.84 0.74 -23.71
CA VAL A 519 -22.07 1.71 -22.93
C VAL A 519 -21.69 1.16 -21.56
N LEU A 520 -20.39 1.14 -21.24
CA LEU A 520 -19.84 0.66 -19.97
C LEU A 520 -19.28 1.85 -19.17
N HIS A 521 -19.89 2.17 -18.04
CA HIS A 521 -19.53 3.35 -17.23
C HIS A 521 -18.87 2.97 -15.90
N HIS A 522 -17.76 3.64 -15.58
CA HIS A 522 -16.87 3.31 -14.47
C HIS A 522 -16.76 4.49 -13.48
N PRO A 523 -17.84 4.86 -12.77
CA PRO A 523 -17.76 5.89 -11.75
C PRO A 523 -16.98 5.41 -10.53
N HIS A 524 -16.29 6.33 -9.87
CA HIS A 524 -15.69 6.07 -8.56
C HIS A 524 -16.77 5.88 -7.50
N THR A 525 -17.77 6.76 -7.45
CA THR A 525 -18.88 6.66 -6.47
C THR A 525 -20.21 6.95 -7.14
N THR A 526 -21.27 6.32 -6.66
CA THR A 526 -22.65 6.55 -7.07
C THR A 526 -23.58 6.20 -5.91
N ASP A 527 -23.84 7.18 -5.04
CA ASP A 527 -24.70 7.02 -3.86
C ASP A 527 -26.13 7.54 -4.06
N SER A 528 -26.46 8.06 -5.25
CA SER A 528 -27.79 8.58 -5.59
C SER A 528 -28.16 8.37 -7.05
N ILE A 529 -29.46 8.15 -7.29
CA ILE A 529 -30.05 8.08 -8.62
C ILE A 529 -29.85 9.38 -9.43
N ASN A 530 -29.69 10.51 -8.75
CA ASN A 530 -29.67 11.83 -9.38
C ASN A 530 -28.29 12.23 -9.94
N ILE A 531 -27.21 11.56 -9.52
CA ILE A 531 -25.83 11.96 -9.87
C ILE A 531 -25.61 11.93 -11.38
N TRP A 532 -26.07 10.86 -12.02
CA TRP A 532 -25.82 10.61 -13.45
C TRP A 532 -27.07 10.74 -14.32
N ALA A 533 -28.26 10.95 -13.72
CA ALA A 533 -29.53 10.95 -14.44
C ALA A 533 -29.56 11.91 -15.64
N ALA A 534 -29.17 13.17 -15.44
CA ALA A 534 -29.14 14.17 -16.52
C ALA A 534 -28.15 13.79 -17.64
N SER A 535 -27.02 13.21 -17.28
CA SER A 535 -25.98 12.79 -18.22
C SER A 535 -26.43 11.57 -19.04
N TRP A 536 -27.00 10.55 -18.40
CA TRP A 536 -27.58 9.39 -19.08
C TRP A 536 -28.72 9.76 -20.01
N ASN A 537 -29.64 10.62 -19.56
CA ASN A 537 -30.74 11.11 -20.39
C ASN A 537 -30.22 11.87 -21.62
N GLY A 538 -29.21 12.72 -21.43
CA GLY A 538 -28.59 13.44 -22.54
C GLY A 538 -27.89 12.50 -23.54
N LEU A 539 -27.17 11.49 -23.04
CA LEU A 539 -26.50 10.49 -23.88
C LEU A 539 -27.50 9.67 -24.68
N ARG A 540 -28.56 9.15 -24.04
CA ARG A 540 -29.61 8.36 -24.72
C ARG A 540 -30.38 9.16 -25.76
N LYS A 541 -30.66 10.44 -25.49
CA LYS A 541 -31.30 11.32 -26.46
C LYS A 541 -30.40 11.57 -27.67
N LEU A 542 -29.09 11.70 -27.44
CA LEU A 542 -28.11 11.89 -28.51
C LEU A 542 -27.88 10.64 -29.35
N LEU A 543 -27.84 9.48 -28.70
CA LEU A 543 -27.47 8.19 -29.30
C LEU A 543 -28.62 7.18 -29.11
N PRO A 544 -29.65 7.22 -29.96
CA PRO A 544 -30.75 6.25 -29.92
C PRO A 544 -30.30 4.83 -30.30
N THR A 545 -29.06 4.66 -30.78
CA THR A 545 -28.45 3.37 -31.09
C THR A 545 -28.10 2.54 -29.86
N ILE A 546 -28.02 3.17 -28.67
CA ILE A 546 -27.68 2.48 -27.42
C ILE A 546 -28.83 1.54 -27.05
N LYS A 547 -28.55 0.24 -27.09
CA LYS A 547 -29.47 -0.83 -26.68
C LYS A 547 -29.24 -1.23 -25.22
N GLU A 548 -27.99 -1.12 -24.76
CA GLU A 548 -27.60 -1.58 -23.44
C GLU A 548 -26.61 -0.60 -22.78
N TYR A 549 -26.74 -0.38 -21.48
CA TYR A 549 -25.67 0.23 -20.69
C TYR A 549 -25.69 -0.25 -19.25
N ALA A 550 -24.54 -0.21 -18.60
CA ALA A 550 -24.45 -0.42 -17.17
C ALA A 550 -23.34 0.44 -16.55
N SER A 551 -23.60 0.87 -15.32
CA SER A 551 -22.62 1.57 -14.48
C SER A 551 -22.22 0.68 -13.30
N ALA A 552 -20.92 0.54 -13.07
CA ALA A 552 -20.36 -0.17 -11.94
C ALA A 552 -19.68 0.83 -11.00
N GLY A 553 -20.35 1.24 -9.93
CA GLY A 553 -19.85 2.28 -9.02
C GLY A 553 -19.77 1.82 -7.57
N ARG A 554 -19.05 2.56 -6.73
CA ARG A 554 -19.13 2.38 -5.28
C ARG A 554 -20.40 3.05 -4.75
N TYR A 555 -21.29 2.28 -4.13
CA TYR A 555 -22.42 2.81 -3.38
C TYR A 555 -21.92 3.26 -2.01
N PHE A 556 -21.30 4.44 -1.99
CA PHE A 556 -20.62 4.95 -0.82
C PHE A 556 -20.65 6.49 -0.79
N ASN A 557 -20.98 7.04 0.38
CA ASN A 557 -20.94 8.46 0.67
C ASN A 557 -20.06 8.69 1.90
N GLU A 558 -18.96 9.44 1.73
CA GLU A 558 -17.94 9.55 2.77
C GLU A 558 -18.49 10.29 4.00
N ASN A 559 -18.47 9.64 5.16
CA ASN A 559 -18.95 10.16 6.45
C ASN A 559 -20.45 10.56 6.47
N LYS A 560 -21.26 10.12 5.50
CA LYS A 560 -22.70 10.41 5.42
C LYS A 560 -23.47 9.21 4.90
N PRO A 561 -24.76 9.07 5.20
CA PRO A 561 -25.61 8.08 4.54
C PRO A 561 -25.66 8.30 3.03
N CYS A 562 -25.81 7.21 2.26
CA CYS A 562 -26.08 7.30 0.83
C CYS A 562 -27.44 7.99 0.60
N ARG A 563 -27.50 8.85 -0.42
CA ARG A 563 -28.64 9.75 -0.66
C ARG A 563 -29.84 9.09 -1.34
N SER A 564 -29.69 7.88 -1.85
CA SER A 564 -30.79 7.09 -2.41
C SER A 564 -30.60 5.62 -2.07
N ASP A 565 -31.67 4.84 -2.03
CA ASP A 565 -31.61 3.40 -1.78
C ASP A 565 -30.76 2.67 -2.85
N LEU A 566 -30.04 1.62 -2.43
CA LEU A 566 -29.15 0.85 -3.29
C LEU A 566 -29.89 0.23 -4.48
N LEU A 567 -31.05 -0.39 -4.26
CA LEU A 567 -31.82 -1.03 -5.33
C LEU A 567 -32.25 -0.01 -6.38
N ASN A 568 -32.69 1.18 -5.94
CA ASN A 568 -33.01 2.28 -6.84
C ASN A 568 -31.79 2.75 -7.66
N VAL A 569 -30.62 2.85 -7.04
CA VAL A 569 -29.37 3.16 -7.74
C VAL A 569 -29.05 2.09 -8.78
N LEU A 570 -29.13 0.81 -8.42
CA LEU A 570 -28.88 -0.31 -9.33
C LEU A 570 -29.83 -0.26 -10.54
N LEU A 571 -31.12 -0.04 -10.32
CA LEU A 571 -32.12 -0.01 -11.40
C LEU A 571 -31.97 1.20 -12.32
N LYS A 572 -31.65 2.39 -11.78
CA LYS A 572 -31.55 3.63 -12.58
C LYS A 572 -30.22 3.79 -13.33
N THR A 573 -29.22 2.97 -13.03
CA THR A 573 -27.87 3.07 -13.60
C THR A 573 -27.57 1.99 -14.63
N LYS A 574 -28.61 1.37 -15.19
CA LYS A 574 -28.51 0.42 -16.29
C LYS A 574 -29.69 0.54 -17.26
N LEU A 575 -29.51 -0.05 -18.44
CA LEU A 575 -30.53 -0.41 -19.42
C LEU A 575 -30.11 -1.78 -19.95
N GLY A 576 -30.97 -2.78 -19.81
CA GLY A 576 -30.63 -4.18 -20.03
C GLY A 576 -30.55 -4.98 -18.73
N ASN A 577 -30.35 -6.28 -18.87
CA ASN A 577 -30.39 -7.25 -17.77
C ASN A 577 -28.97 -7.53 -17.27
N THR A 578 -28.78 -7.45 -15.94
CA THR A 578 -27.45 -7.59 -15.33
C THR A 578 -27.40 -8.66 -14.25
N ILE A 579 -26.21 -9.22 -14.05
CA ILE A 579 -25.81 -9.82 -12.77
C ILE A 579 -25.10 -8.74 -11.96
N ASP A 580 -25.66 -8.38 -10.80
CA ASP A 580 -25.07 -7.43 -9.87
C ASP A 580 -24.39 -8.20 -8.72
N PHE A 581 -23.07 -8.11 -8.63
CA PHE A 581 -22.29 -8.61 -7.50
C PHE A 581 -22.06 -7.48 -6.50
N ILE A 582 -22.71 -7.57 -5.33
CA ILE A 582 -22.76 -6.51 -4.32
C ILE A 582 -21.84 -6.90 -3.15
N ILE A 583 -20.83 -6.08 -2.87
CA ILE A 583 -19.72 -6.35 -1.93
C ILE A 583 -19.77 -5.47 -0.69
#